data_AF-A0A7V6UWS0-F1
#
_entry.id   AF-A0A7V6UWS0-F1
#
_cell.length_a   1.000
_cell.length_b   1.000
_cell.length_c   1.000
_cell.angle_alpha   90.00
_cell.angle_beta   90.00
_cell.angle_gamma   90.00
#
_symmetry.space_group_name_H-M   'P 1'
#
loop_
_entity.id
_entity.type
_entity.pdbx_description
1 polymer ?
#
loop_
_entity_poly.entity_id
_entity_poly.type
_entity_poly.pdbx_seq_one_letter_code
_entity_poly.pdbx_strand_id
1 'polypeptide(L)'
;MTSIKKKEKFLNELVRGCSYDIETICRKTEYLGLNLETGHVRAILIEIDNFSSDEAQYTEDEKNLLFFAVTNIIQEIMDGKLKGLCFNGYKEIIILCNSQETNEALQKIILDMQDCVKRYLKKTISAGIGRIYESVKQLPKSFSEAKELLSSSSSLKAFEVSQMISYIDVSHFSPAFLKHQRRQCNSGSKQNI
;
A
#
# COMPACT_ATOMS: atom_id res chain seq x y z
N MET A 1 0.32 -14.34 21.18
CA MET A 1 0.46 -14.66 19.74
C MET A 1 -0.85 -15.10 19.07
N THR A 2 -1.77 -15.81 19.75
CA THR A 2 -3.04 -16.32 19.14
C THR A 2 -4.01 -15.25 18.65
N SER A 3 -3.99 -14.04 19.25
CA SER A 3 -4.91 -12.94 18.86
C SER A 3 -4.50 -12.27 17.54
N ILE A 4 -3.20 -12.06 17.30
CA ILE A 4 -2.67 -11.42 16.08
C ILE A 4 -3.02 -12.27 14.84
N LYS A 5 -2.73 -13.57 14.87
CA LYS A 5 -3.04 -14.49 13.76
C LYS A 5 -4.54 -14.53 13.44
N LYS A 6 -5.42 -14.39 14.44
CA LYS A 6 -6.88 -14.33 14.23
C LYS A 6 -7.31 -13.04 13.51
N LYS A 7 -6.71 -11.90 13.89
CA LYS A 7 -6.94 -10.60 13.22
C LYS A 7 -6.52 -10.67 11.77
N GLU A 8 -5.28 -11.09 11.51
CA GLU A 8 -4.74 -11.19 10.15
C GLU A 8 -5.56 -12.16 9.29
N LYS A 9 -5.94 -13.32 9.84
CA LYS A 9 -6.80 -14.27 9.11
C LYS A 9 -8.13 -13.64 8.69
N PHE A 10 -8.83 -12.99 9.63
CA PHE A 10 -10.11 -12.35 9.34
C PHE A 10 -9.97 -11.22 8.29
N LEU A 11 -8.96 -10.36 8.44
CA LEU A 11 -8.72 -9.26 7.50
C LEU A 11 -8.34 -9.78 6.10
N ASN A 12 -7.54 -10.85 6.03
CA ASN A 12 -7.19 -11.48 4.76
C ASN A 12 -8.38 -12.13 4.05
N GLU A 13 -9.30 -12.76 4.78
CA GLU A 13 -10.57 -13.26 4.27
C GLU A 13 -11.46 -12.11 3.77
N LEU A 14 -11.55 -11.02 4.53
CA LEU A 14 -12.37 -9.86 4.22
C LEU A 14 -11.94 -9.18 2.91
N VAL A 15 -10.66 -8.90 2.74
CA VAL A 15 -10.13 -8.25 1.51
C VAL A 15 -10.11 -9.16 0.29
N ARG A 16 -10.30 -10.47 0.45
CA ARG A 16 -10.35 -11.45 -0.65
C ARG A 16 -11.76 -11.92 -1.00
N GLY A 17 -12.77 -11.28 -0.43
CA GLY A 17 -14.16 -11.47 -0.84
C GLY A 17 -14.85 -12.65 -0.18
N CYS A 18 -14.41 -13.09 1.00
CA CYS A 18 -15.25 -13.96 1.82
C CYS A 18 -16.60 -13.28 2.06
N SER A 19 -17.68 -13.95 1.69
CA SER A 19 -19.06 -13.45 1.77
C SER A 19 -19.52 -13.33 3.22
N TYR A 20 -19.16 -12.23 3.88
CA TYR A 20 -19.72 -11.81 5.14
C TYR A 20 -20.80 -10.75 4.91
N ASP A 21 -21.92 -10.89 5.61
CA ASP A 21 -22.86 -9.79 5.78
C ASP A 21 -22.26 -8.71 6.68
N ILE A 22 -22.85 -7.50 6.65
CA ILE A 22 -22.30 -6.35 7.38
C ILE A 22 -22.32 -6.55 8.91
N GLU A 23 -23.34 -7.24 9.44
CA GLU A 23 -23.48 -7.51 10.87
C GLU A 23 -22.36 -8.45 11.34
N THR A 24 -22.07 -9.49 10.56
CA THR A 24 -20.94 -10.39 10.82
C THR A 24 -19.60 -9.66 10.78
N ILE A 25 -19.41 -8.74 9.83
CA ILE A 25 -18.18 -7.93 9.76
C ILE A 25 -18.06 -7.05 11.00
N CYS A 26 -19.11 -6.33 11.39
CA CYS A 26 -19.13 -5.49 12.60
C CYS A 26 -18.82 -6.30 13.85
N ARG A 27 -19.53 -7.42 14.07
CA ARG A 27 -19.33 -8.31 15.23
C ARG A 27 -17.90 -8.86 15.30
N LYS A 28 -17.33 -9.29 14.18
CA LYS A 28 -15.95 -9.80 14.14
C LYS A 28 -14.93 -8.68 14.39
N THR A 29 -15.17 -7.50 13.83
CA THR A 29 -14.33 -6.31 14.02
C THR A 29 -14.29 -5.92 15.50
N GLU A 30 -15.44 -5.85 16.16
CA GLU A 30 -15.56 -5.57 17.60
C GLU A 30 -14.91 -6.66 18.46
N TYR A 31 -15.24 -7.93 18.21
CA TYR A 31 -14.66 -9.07 18.94
C TYR A 31 -13.13 -9.11 18.87
N LEU A 32 -12.57 -8.69 17.73
CA LEU A 32 -11.12 -8.64 17.49
C LEU A 32 -10.47 -7.32 17.94
N GLY A 33 -11.25 -6.35 18.45
CA GLY A 33 -10.76 -5.02 18.82
C GLY A 33 -10.06 -4.33 17.65
N LEU A 34 -10.67 -4.40 16.46
CA LEU A 34 -10.18 -3.75 15.25
C LEU A 34 -10.88 -2.40 15.11
N ASN A 35 -10.12 -1.33 14.93
CA ASN A 35 -10.66 -0.01 14.62
C ASN A 35 -10.86 0.12 13.10
N LEU A 36 -11.72 -0.74 12.53
CA LEU A 36 -12.07 -0.70 11.11
C LEU A 36 -13.43 -0.02 10.96
N GLU A 37 -13.43 1.13 10.31
CA GLU A 37 -14.68 1.79 9.93
C GLU A 37 -15.31 1.10 8.71
N THR A 38 -16.64 1.13 8.64
CA THR A 38 -17.37 0.37 7.61
C THR A 38 -17.61 1.14 6.32
N GLY A 39 -17.30 2.44 6.28
CA GLY A 39 -17.47 3.32 5.12
C GLY A 39 -16.19 4.04 4.71
N HIS A 40 -16.17 4.56 3.47
CA HIS A 40 -15.04 5.28 2.85
C HIS A 40 -13.70 4.55 2.98
N VAL A 41 -13.73 3.24 2.77
CA VAL A 41 -12.57 2.37 2.94
C VAL A 41 -11.79 2.19 1.64
N ARG A 42 -10.48 1.99 1.77
CA ARG A 42 -9.62 1.52 0.68
C ARG A 42 -8.52 0.60 1.17
N ALA A 43 -8.01 -0.21 0.26
CA ALA A 43 -6.85 -1.07 0.44
C ALA A 43 -5.64 -0.51 -0.30
N ILE A 44 -4.50 -0.50 0.38
CA ILE A 44 -3.18 -0.23 -0.19
C ILE A 44 -2.37 -1.51 0.01
N LEU A 45 -1.77 -2.02 -1.05
CA LEU A 45 -0.91 -3.19 -1.01
C LEU A 45 0.53 -2.75 -1.17
N ILE A 46 1.42 -3.34 -0.40
CA ILE A 46 2.84 -3.05 -0.39
C ILE A 46 3.60 -4.36 -0.61
N GLU A 47 4.47 -4.38 -1.60
CA GLU A 47 5.35 -5.51 -1.90
C GLU A 47 6.82 -5.12 -1.67
N ILE A 48 7.61 -6.07 -1.19
CA ILE A 48 9.06 -5.90 -1.08
C ILE A 48 9.67 -6.23 -2.45
N ASP A 49 10.35 -5.26 -3.05
CA ASP A 49 10.90 -5.43 -4.40
C ASP A 49 12.00 -6.48 -4.43
N ASN A 50 12.10 -7.19 -5.55
CA ASN A 50 13.09 -8.26 -5.79
C ASN A 50 13.04 -9.40 -4.77
N PHE A 51 11.98 -9.49 -3.96
CA PHE A 51 11.82 -10.54 -2.98
C PHE A 51 11.69 -11.92 -3.63
N SER A 52 10.97 -12.02 -4.75
CA SER A 52 10.76 -13.27 -5.49
C SER A 52 11.99 -13.77 -6.26
N SER A 53 12.90 -12.88 -6.67
CA SER A 53 14.19 -13.29 -7.26
C SER A 53 15.19 -13.79 -6.23
N ASP A 54 15.07 -13.28 -4.99
CA ASP A 54 15.90 -13.68 -3.85
C ASP A 54 15.21 -14.78 -2.99
N GLU A 55 14.00 -15.22 -3.34
CA GLU A 55 13.14 -16.09 -2.51
C GLU A 55 13.78 -17.44 -2.18
N ALA A 56 14.67 -17.93 -3.05
CA ALA A 56 15.45 -19.15 -2.85
C ALA A 56 16.62 -18.96 -1.86
N GLN A 57 17.01 -17.72 -1.58
CA GLN A 57 18.11 -17.38 -0.66
C GLN A 57 17.63 -17.17 0.77
N TYR A 58 16.32 -16.96 0.98
CA TYR A 58 15.75 -16.72 2.30
C TYR A 58 15.02 -17.95 2.83
N THR A 59 15.33 -18.32 4.07
CA THR A 59 14.50 -19.22 4.87
C THR A 59 13.15 -18.57 5.18
N GLU A 60 12.13 -19.40 5.47
CA GLU A 60 10.81 -18.88 5.85
C GLU A 60 10.86 -17.97 7.09
N ASP A 61 11.77 -18.25 8.03
CA ASP A 61 11.96 -17.40 9.22
C ASP A 61 12.55 -16.03 8.88
N GLU A 62 13.52 -15.96 7.95
CA GLU A 62 14.07 -14.69 7.47
C GLU A 62 13.03 -13.87 6.70
N LYS A 63 12.18 -14.54 5.90
CA LYS A 63 11.05 -13.90 5.22
C LYS A 63 10.09 -13.31 6.24
N ASN A 64 9.68 -14.09 7.23
CA ASN A 64 8.78 -13.65 8.29
C ASN A 64 9.37 -12.46 9.07
N LEU A 65 10.68 -12.49 9.36
CA LEU A 65 11.38 -11.41 10.03
C LEU A 65 11.41 -10.13 9.19
N LEU A 66 11.66 -10.26 7.88
CA LEU A 66 11.68 -9.11 6.98
C LEU A 66 10.29 -8.47 6.84
N PHE A 67 9.24 -9.28 6.63
CA PHE A 67 7.86 -8.78 6.61
C PHE A 67 7.50 -8.10 7.93
N PHE A 68 7.88 -8.69 9.07
CA PHE A 68 7.66 -8.08 10.37
C PHE A 68 8.37 -6.72 10.51
N ALA A 69 9.64 -6.63 10.10
CA ALA A 69 10.41 -5.39 10.16
C ALA A 69 9.81 -4.29 9.27
N VAL A 70 9.42 -4.62 8.04
CA VAL A 70 8.79 -3.66 7.12
C VAL A 70 7.43 -3.21 7.66
N THR A 71 6.61 -4.15 8.16
CA THR A 71 5.30 -3.84 8.76
C THR A 71 5.43 -2.93 9.97
N ASN A 72 6.46 -3.08 10.81
CA ASN A 72 6.69 -2.18 11.94
C ASN A 72 7.04 -0.76 11.48
N ILE A 73 7.92 -0.62 10.49
CA ILE A 73 8.27 0.70 9.92
C ILE A 73 7.02 1.37 9.35
N ILE A 74 6.20 0.62 8.61
CA ILE A 74 4.94 1.13 8.04
C ILE A 74 3.99 1.58 9.15
N GLN A 75 3.80 0.76 10.19
CA GLN A 75 2.94 1.11 11.33
C GLN A 75 3.41 2.36 12.06
N GLU A 76 4.73 2.53 12.27
CA GLU A 76 5.30 3.72 12.90
C GLU A 76 5.05 4.99 12.05
N ILE A 77 5.12 4.87 10.73
CA ILE A 77 4.84 6.01 9.83
C ILE A 77 3.35 6.32 9.74
N MET A 78 2.50 5.29 9.83
CA MET A 78 1.05 5.47 9.88
C MET A 78 0.61 6.18 11.16
N ASP A 79 1.30 5.96 12.27
CA ASP A 79 0.93 6.55 13.55
C ASP A 79 0.89 8.09 13.46
N GLY A 80 -0.25 8.67 13.82
CA GLY A 80 -0.52 10.11 13.69
C GLY A 80 -0.70 10.66 12.26
N LYS A 81 -0.43 9.89 11.19
CA LYS A 81 -0.56 10.35 9.78
C LYS A 81 -1.71 9.69 9.02
N LEU A 82 -2.01 8.43 9.28
CA LEU A 82 -3.01 7.66 8.55
C LEU A 82 -3.78 6.73 9.49
N LYS A 83 -5.08 7.00 9.65
CA LYS A 83 -5.96 6.11 10.42
C LYS A 83 -6.25 4.84 9.61
N GLY A 84 -5.76 3.71 10.10
CA GLY A 84 -5.96 2.44 9.44
C GLY A 84 -5.38 1.25 10.19
N LEU A 85 -5.48 0.09 9.54
CA LEU A 85 -4.92 -1.17 9.98
C LEU A 85 -3.83 -1.59 9.00
N CYS A 86 -2.66 -1.97 9.51
CA CYS A 86 -1.59 -2.57 8.72
C CYS A 86 -1.36 -4.01 9.17
N PHE A 87 -1.33 -4.95 8.23
CA PHE A 87 -1.16 -6.37 8.53
C PHE A 87 -0.50 -7.12 7.37
N ASN A 88 0.05 -8.29 7.67
CA ASN A 88 0.64 -9.15 6.66
C ASN A 88 -0.45 -9.89 5.87
N GLY A 89 -0.36 -9.82 4.55
CA GLY A 89 -1.07 -10.64 3.60
C GLY A 89 -0.39 -11.99 3.38
N TYR A 90 -0.58 -12.57 2.20
CA TYR A 90 0.07 -13.84 1.85
C TYR A 90 1.46 -13.62 1.22
N LYS A 91 1.62 -12.58 0.42
CA LYS A 91 2.87 -12.18 -0.25
C LYS A 91 3.13 -10.67 -0.18
N GLU A 92 2.21 -9.94 0.43
CA GLU A 92 2.15 -8.48 0.44
C GLU A 92 1.80 -7.99 1.84
N ILE A 93 2.19 -6.77 2.17
CA ILE A 93 1.71 -6.06 3.36
C ILE A 93 0.49 -5.24 2.94
N ILE A 94 -0.56 -5.24 3.75
CA ILE A 94 -1.84 -4.62 3.41
C ILE A 94 -2.14 -3.54 4.43
N ILE A 95 -2.46 -2.34 3.93
CA ILE A 95 -3.03 -1.25 4.72
C ILE A 95 -4.49 -1.09 4.34
N LEU A 96 -5.37 -1.19 5.34
CA LEU A 96 -6.77 -0.78 5.23
C LEU A 96 -6.93 0.54 5.94
N CYS A 97 -7.31 1.57 5.21
CA CYS A 97 -7.54 2.89 5.78
C CYS A 97 -8.92 3.41 5.42
N ASN A 98 -9.49 4.16 6.36
CA ASN A 98 -10.54 5.11 6.02
C ASN A 98 -9.81 6.41 5.69
N SER A 99 -9.98 6.91 4.47
CA SER A 99 -9.19 8.02 3.98
C SER A 99 -10.05 8.92 3.14
N GLN A 100 -10.52 10.02 3.73
CA GLN A 100 -10.84 11.22 2.94
C GLN A 100 -9.57 11.94 2.47
N GLU A 101 -8.38 11.44 2.85
CA GLU A 101 -7.11 11.98 2.38
C GLU A 101 -7.04 11.94 0.85
N THR A 102 -6.53 13.03 0.31
CA THR A 102 -6.24 13.15 -1.12
C THR A 102 -5.21 12.10 -1.55
N ASN A 103 -5.24 11.69 -2.81
CA ASN A 103 -4.24 10.75 -3.33
C ASN A 103 -2.82 11.31 -3.18
N GLU A 104 -2.64 12.64 -3.25
CA GLU A 104 -1.36 13.32 -3.06
C GLU A 104 -0.85 13.18 -1.62
N ALA A 105 -1.73 13.26 -0.62
CA ALA A 105 -1.35 13.06 0.78
C ALA A 105 -0.92 11.62 1.03
N LEU A 106 -1.68 10.64 0.51
CA LEU A 106 -1.31 9.22 0.60
C LEU A 106 0.01 8.91 -0.10
N GLN A 107 0.26 9.50 -1.27
CA GLN A 107 1.53 9.35 -1.98
C GLN A 107 2.71 9.83 -1.14
N LYS A 108 2.60 10.97 -0.44
CA LYS A 108 3.66 11.44 0.46
C LYS A 108 3.92 10.46 1.60
N ILE A 109 2.87 9.91 2.19
CA ILE A 109 2.99 8.91 3.26
C ILE A 109 3.69 7.64 2.73
N ILE A 110 3.35 7.19 1.53
CA ILE A 110 4.00 6.03 0.89
C ILE A 110 5.47 6.32 0.56
N LEU A 111 5.80 7.54 0.10
CA LEU A 111 7.19 7.94 -0.13
C LEU A 111 8.00 7.92 1.17
N ASP A 112 7.44 8.40 2.28
CA ASP A 112 8.07 8.29 3.60
C ASP A 112 8.34 6.82 3.98
N MET A 113 7.38 5.92 3.71
CA MET A 113 7.54 4.47 3.94
C MET A 113 8.68 3.89 3.10
N GLN A 114 8.73 4.23 1.82
CA GLN A 114 9.79 3.80 0.90
C GLN A 114 11.17 4.27 1.38
N ASP A 115 11.29 5.53 1.77
CA ASP A 115 12.55 6.12 2.23
C ASP A 115 13.04 5.48 3.54
N CYS A 116 12.15 5.26 4.50
CA CYS A 116 12.50 4.60 5.76
C CYS A 116 12.91 3.14 5.54
N VAL A 117 12.15 2.36 4.77
CA VAL A 117 12.48 0.95 4.48
C VAL A 117 13.83 0.85 3.76
N LYS A 118 14.09 1.72 2.77
CA LYS A 118 15.38 1.79 2.08
C LYS A 118 16.52 2.16 3.01
N ARG A 119 16.31 3.14 3.89
CA ARG A 119 17.33 3.62 4.84
C ARG A 119 17.73 2.54 5.83
N TYR A 120 16.75 1.90 6.47
CA TYR A 120 16.96 1.00 7.60
C TYR A 120 17.19 -0.46 7.19
N LEU A 121 16.51 -0.95 6.16
CA LEU A 121 16.55 -2.35 5.76
C LEU A 121 17.33 -2.61 4.46
N LYS A 122 17.76 -1.55 3.76
CA LYS A 122 18.44 -1.63 2.44
C LYS A 122 17.62 -2.40 1.39
N LYS A 123 16.30 -2.44 1.56
CA LYS A 123 15.33 -3.00 0.62
C LYS A 123 14.46 -1.88 0.07
N THR A 124 13.85 -2.09 -1.08
CA THR A 124 12.85 -1.16 -1.64
C THR A 124 11.49 -1.81 -1.62
N ILE A 125 10.44 -0.99 -1.56
CA ILE A 125 9.06 -1.44 -1.56
C ILE A 125 8.27 -0.72 -2.67
N SER A 126 7.34 -1.44 -3.28
CA SER A 126 6.36 -0.91 -4.22
C SER A 126 4.99 -0.89 -3.57
N ALA A 127 4.14 0.07 -3.93
CA ALA A 127 2.81 0.20 -3.37
C ALA A 127 1.75 0.39 -4.46
N GLY A 128 0.67 -0.40 -4.39
CA GLY A 128 -0.54 -0.25 -5.20
C GLY A 128 -1.66 0.34 -4.35
N ILE A 129 -2.32 1.39 -4.84
CA ILE A 129 -3.39 2.07 -4.11
C ILE A 129 -4.73 1.80 -4.81
N GLY A 130 -5.60 1.01 -4.19
CA GLY A 130 -6.94 0.77 -4.71
C GLY A 130 -7.88 1.96 -4.46
N ARG A 131 -8.99 2.05 -5.19
CA ARG A 131 -9.96 3.14 -5.04
C ARG A 131 -10.68 3.11 -3.70
N ILE A 132 -11.23 4.26 -3.33
CA ILE A 132 -12.10 4.39 -2.17
C ILE A 132 -13.49 3.88 -2.46
N TYR A 133 -14.08 3.23 -1.47
CA TYR A 133 -15.43 2.68 -1.54
C TYR A 133 -16.24 3.01 -0.30
N GLU A 134 -17.54 3.22 -0.52
CA GLU A 134 -18.52 3.56 0.51
C GLU A 134 -18.79 2.43 1.52
N SER A 135 -18.33 1.21 1.24
CA SER A 135 -18.59 0.05 2.10
C SER A 135 -17.40 -0.89 2.21
N VAL A 136 -17.16 -1.39 3.42
CA VAL A 136 -16.24 -2.49 3.73
C VAL A 136 -16.48 -3.75 2.90
N LYS A 137 -17.73 -3.99 2.44
CA LYS A 137 -18.06 -5.10 1.53
C LYS A 137 -17.40 -4.97 0.15
N GLN A 138 -16.94 -3.78 -0.20
CA GLN A 138 -16.26 -3.48 -1.46
C GLN A 138 -14.75 -3.45 -1.32
N LEU A 139 -14.19 -3.73 -0.14
CA LEU A 139 -12.75 -3.94 0.03
C LEU A 139 -12.13 -4.92 -0.97
N PRO A 140 -12.81 -6.03 -1.36
CA PRO A 140 -12.27 -6.92 -2.39
C PRO A 140 -12.02 -6.23 -3.73
N LYS A 141 -12.84 -5.23 -4.10
CA LYS A 141 -12.64 -4.45 -5.33
C LYS A 141 -11.39 -3.58 -5.21
N SER A 142 -11.26 -2.84 -4.11
CA SER A 142 -10.07 -2.02 -3.85
C SER A 142 -8.79 -2.87 -3.78
N PHE A 143 -8.87 -4.06 -3.18
CA PHE A 143 -7.75 -4.99 -3.09
C PHE A 143 -7.31 -5.47 -4.48
N SER A 144 -8.27 -5.85 -5.35
CA SER A 144 -7.99 -6.27 -6.73
C SER A 144 -7.29 -5.16 -7.52
N GLU A 145 -7.80 -3.94 -7.43
CA GLU A 145 -7.21 -2.77 -8.12
C GLU A 145 -5.78 -2.49 -7.66
N ALA A 146 -5.55 -2.48 -6.35
CA ALA A 146 -4.21 -2.31 -5.80
C ALA A 146 -3.24 -3.39 -6.30
N LYS A 147 -3.73 -4.64 -6.38
CA LYS A 147 -2.95 -5.78 -6.86
C LYS A 147 -2.66 -5.70 -8.37
N GLU A 148 -3.62 -5.24 -9.16
CA GLU A 148 -3.45 -5.00 -10.60
C GLU A 148 -2.39 -3.91 -10.86
N LEU A 149 -2.38 -2.84 -10.06
CA LEU A 149 -1.37 -1.78 -10.14
C LEU A 149 0.05 -2.30 -9.84
N LEU A 150 0.19 -3.19 -8.85
CA LEU A 150 1.47 -3.84 -8.54
C LEU A 150 1.92 -4.79 -9.67
N SER A 151 0.99 -5.56 -10.24
CA SER A 151 1.29 -6.57 -11.27
C SER A 151 1.60 -5.96 -12.64
N SER A 152 0.99 -4.82 -12.97
CA SER A 152 1.21 -4.10 -14.24
C SER A 152 2.51 -3.29 -14.25
N SER A 153 3.15 -3.13 -13.09
CA SER A 153 4.36 -2.33 -12.89
C SER A 153 5.63 -3.20 -12.95
N SER A 154 5.83 -3.97 -14.03
CA SER A 154 6.97 -4.90 -14.14
C SER A 154 8.36 -4.23 -14.20
N SER A 155 8.50 -2.90 -14.15
CA SER A 155 9.82 -2.22 -14.15
C SER A 155 9.86 -0.79 -13.57
N LEU A 156 8.78 -0.25 -13.01
CA LEU A 156 8.73 1.19 -12.67
C LEU A 156 8.85 1.43 -11.17
N LYS A 157 10.08 1.27 -10.69
CA LYS A 157 10.48 1.66 -9.34
C LYS A 157 10.44 3.20 -9.22
N ALA A 158 9.78 3.66 -8.15
CA ALA A 158 9.93 4.96 -7.50
C ALA A 158 9.37 6.25 -8.13
N PHE A 159 8.75 6.32 -9.32
CA PHE A 159 8.24 7.63 -9.80
C PHE A 159 6.98 7.69 -10.70
N GLU A 160 6.36 6.58 -11.12
CA GLU A 160 5.29 6.63 -12.14
C GLU A 160 3.85 6.40 -11.65
N VAL A 161 3.60 6.40 -10.33
CA VAL A 161 2.21 6.43 -9.84
C VAL A 161 1.52 7.78 -10.11
N SER A 162 2.29 8.83 -10.46
CA SER A 162 1.68 10.07 -10.96
C SER A 162 1.14 9.97 -12.39
N GLN A 163 1.57 8.97 -13.19
CA GLN A 163 1.13 8.82 -14.59
C GLN A 163 0.16 7.65 -14.81
N MET A 164 0.21 6.59 -14.02
CA MET A 164 -0.74 5.47 -14.18
C MET A 164 -2.15 5.73 -13.61
N ILE A 165 -2.35 6.80 -12.83
CA ILE A 165 -3.68 7.28 -12.42
C ILE A 165 -4.27 8.26 -13.47
N SER A 166 -3.67 8.36 -14.67
CA SER A 166 -4.17 9.22 -15.76
C SER A 166 -5.44 8.70 -16.46
N TYR A 167 -6.11 7.65 -15.96
CA TYR A 167 -7.55 7.55 -16.20
C TYR A 167 -8.27 8.42 -15.15
N ILE A 168 -8.22 9.74 -15.36
CA ILE A 168 -9.23 10.78 -15.02
C ILE A 168 -8.54 12.16 -14.85
N ASP A 169 -8.87 13.06 -15.78
CA ASP A 169 -8.78 14.53 -15.77
C ASP A 169 -7.47 15.22 -15.35
N VAL A 170 -6.78 15.77 -16.36
CA VAL A 170 -5.48 16.46 -16.29
C VAL A 170 -5.60 17.92 -15.78
N SER A 171 -6.76 18.34 -15.27
CA SER A 171 -7.05 19.74 -14.98
C SER A 171 -6.68 20.22 -13.57
N HIS A 172 -6.07 19.38 -12.72
CA HIS A 172 -5.97 19.66 -11.27
C HIS A 172 -4.56 19.71 -10.64
N PHE A 173 -3.48 19.70 -11.42
CA PHE A 173 -2.14 19.77 -10.84
C PHE A 173 -1.63 21.21 -10.63
N SER A 174 -1.10 21.47 -9.43
CA SER A 174 -0.50 22.77 -9.09
C SER A 174 0.77 23.06 -9.92
N PRO A 175 1.06 24.34 -10.25
CA PRO A 175 2.23 24.71 -11.08
C PRO A 175 3.59 24.28 -10.52
N ALA A 176 3.69 24.07 -9.20
CA ALA A 176 4.91 23.62 -8.54
C ALA A 176 5.30 22.17 -8.94
N PHE A 177 4.30 21.31 -9.15
CA PHE A 177 4.49 19.92 -9.57
C PHE A 177 5.01 19.84 -11.02
N LEU A 178 4.45 20.64 -11.93
CA LEU A 178 4.88 20.75 -13.33
C LEU A 178 6.33 21.28 -13.48
N LYS A 179 6.77 22.13 -12.55
CA LYS A 179 8.12 22.71 -12.56
C LYS A 179 9.20 21.71 -12.14
N HIS A 180 8.84 20.69 -11.34
CA HIS A 180 9.78 19.66 -10.91
C HIS A 180 10.02 18.62 -12.03
N GLN A 181 8.99 18.26 -12.80
CA GLN A 181 9.13 17.38 -13.98
C GLN A 181 10.04 17.99 -15.06
N ARG A 182 9.91 19.29 -15.37
CA ARG A 182 10.75 19.96 -16.38
C ARG A 182 12.23 20.05 -16.01
N ARG A 183 12.59 19.91 -14.73
CA ARG A 183 13.98 19.97 -14.28
C ARG A 183 14.73 18.65 -14.47
N GLN A 184 14.05 17.51 -14.51
CA GLN A 184 14.71 16.21 -14.69
C GLN A 184 14.88 15.81 -16.16
N CYS A 185 14.10 16.36 -17.10
CA CYS A 185 14.29 16.09 -18.54
C CYS A 185 15.43 16.91 -19.19
N ASN A 186 15.89 18.00 -18.58
CA ASN A 186 16.89 18.90 -19.21
C ASN A 186 18.36 18.61 -18.81
N SER A 187 18.63 17.59 -18.00
CA SER A 187 20.01 17.20 -17.62
C SER A 187 20.60 16.08 -18.49
N GLY A 188 19.90 15.64 -19.54
CA GLY A 188 20.29 14.50 -20.38
C GLY A 188 20.70 14.80 -21.82
N SER A 189 20.96 16.06 -22.20
CA SER A 189 21.27 16.39 -23.60
C SER A 189 22.35 17.46 -23.76
N LYS A 190 23.56 17.19 -23.24
CA LYS A 190 24.80 17.74 -23.80
C LYS A 190 25.98 16.77 -23.61
N GLN A 191 26.18 15.89 -24.59
CA GLN A 191 27.51 15.50 -25.08
C GLN A 191 27.34 14.67 -26.35
N ASN A 192 27.50 15.34 -27.49
CA ASN A 192 28.11 14.83 -28.71
C ASN A 192 28.13 15.96 -29.74
N ILE A 193 29.28 16.62 -29.85
CA ILE A 193 30.10 16.97 -31.03
C ILE A 193 31.18 17.92 -30.52
#